data_AF-A0A401SQX4-F1
#
_entry.id   AF-A0A401SQX4-F1
#
_cell.length_a   1.000
_cell.length_b   1.000
_cell.length_c   1.000
_cell.angle_alpha   90.00
_cell.angle_beta   90.00
_cell.angle_gamma   90.00
#
_symmetry.space_group_name_H-M   'P 1'
#
loop_
_entity.id
_entity.type
_entity.pdbx_description
1 polymer ?
#
loop_
_entity_poly.entity_id
_entity_poly.type
_entity_poly.pdbx_seq_one_letter_code
_entity_poly.pdbx_strand_id
1 'polypeptide(L)'
;MGKFRKVTMYKARTVTMDKVRSMRMDKVHTVIMDKDCKVTVDNVRTVRTDKVCTVTMKEVHTVTMNKVRRVTMDKVHTAIIDKVRTVRTDKIRTVTMDKVRTVTLDKVNIAIMEMVHAVTMDKVCTMSTPRTAQ
;
A
#
# COMPACT_ATOMS: atom_id res chain seq x y z
N MET A 1 21.45 4.92 -15.59
CA MET A 1 20.97 4.17 -14.40
C MET A 1 20.28 2.88 -14.87
N GLY A 2 20.83 1.73 -14.49
CA GLY A 2 20.43 0.41 -15.00
C GLY A 2 18.99 0.04 -14.64
N LYS A 3 18.26 -0.55 -15.60
CA LYS A 3 16.93 -1.10 -15.36
C LYS A 3 17.08 -2.47 -14.69
N PHE A 4 16.88 -2.55 -13.37
CA PHE A 4 16.89 -3.84 -12.70
C PHE A 4 15.63 -4.63 -13.08
N ARG A 5 15.82 -5.83 -13.64
CA ARG A 5 14.69 -6.70 -14.02
C ARG A 5 14.07 -7.36 -12.79
N LYS A 6 14.89 -7.73 -11.80
CA LYS A 6 14.45 -8.40 -10.57
C LYS A 6 15.42 -8.13 -9.43
N VAL A 7 14.92 -7.88 -8.23
CA VAL A 7 15.71 -7.79 -6.99
C VAL A 7 15.06 -8.69 -5.94
N THR A 8 15.89 -9.45 -5.20
CA THR A 8 15.44 -10.26 -4.06
C THR A 8 16.34 -9.98 -2.87
N MET A 9 15.74 -9.70 -1.71
CA MET A 9 16.43 -9.32 -0.48
C MET A 9 15.80 -10.05 0.71
N TYR A 10 16.61 -10.54 1.66
CA TYR A 10 16.11 -11.32 2.80
C TYR A 10 16.16 -10.61 4.14
N LYS A 11 17.15 -9.74 4.32
CA LYS A 11 17.29 -8.87 5.48
C LYS A 11 18.01 -7.63 5.01
N ALA A 12 17.47 -6.47 5.34
CA ALA A 12 18.14 -5.21 5.10
C ALA A 12 17.64 -4.20 6.11
N ARG A 13 18.50 -3.25 6.49
CA ARG A 13 18.03 -2.09 7.24
C ARG A 13 17.28 -1.14 6.31
N THR A 14 17.93 -0.71 5.24
CA THR A 14 17.34 0.25 4.31
C THR A 14 17.55 -0.21 2.88
N VAL A 15 16.53 -0.05 2.05
CA VAL A 15 16.59 -0.34 0.61
C VAL A 15 16.03 0.86 -0.15
N THR A 16 16.81 1.40 -1.07
CA THR A 16 16.41 2.50 -1.95
C THR A 16 16.57 2.07 -3.39
N MET A 17 15.51 2.20 -4.19
CA MET A 17 15.50 1.81 -5.60
C MET A 17 14.74 2.83 -6.45
N ASP A 18 15.27 3.15 -7.64
CA ASP A 18 14.61 4.08 -8.59
C ASP A 18 13.70 3.32 -9.57
N LYS A 19 14.26 2.43 -10.40
CA LYS A 19 13.51 1.70 -11.44
C LYS A 19 13.74 0.21 -11.37
N VAL A 20 12.74 -0.55 -10.90
CA VAL A 20 12.79 -2.01 -10.87
C VAL A 20 11.52 -2.62 -11.42
N ARG A 21 11.65 -3.64 -12.28
CA ARG A 21 10.47 -4.33 -12.81
C ARG A 21 9.79 -5.18 -11.74
N SER A 22 10.56 -5.91 -10.93
CA SER A 22 9.99 -6.76 -9.86
C SER A 22 10.89 -6.80 -8.64
N MET A 23 10.31 -6.69 -7.45
CA MET A 23 11.04 -6.84 -6.19
C MET A 23 10.35 -7.78 -5.22
N ARG A 24 11.17 -8.55 -4.51
CA ARG A 24 10.76 -9.36 -3.37
C ARG A 24 11.68 -9.05 -2.19
N MET A 25 11.09 -8.70 -1.05
CA MET A 25 11.85 -8.41 0.17
C MET A 25 11.22 -9.14 1.36
N ASP A 26 12.06 -9.61 2.28
CA ASP A 26 11.68 -10.12 3.59
C ASP A 26 12.47 -9.37 4.66
N LYS A 27 11.88 -9.16 5.84
CA LYS A 27 12.52 -8.59 7.05
C LYS A 27 13.37 -7.35 6.75
N VAL A 28 12.73 -6.32 6.21
CA VAL A 28 13.36 -5.02 5.92
C VAL A 28 12.85 -3.94 6.86
N HIS A 29 13.73 -3.08 7.37
CA HIS A 29 13.24 -1.96 8.18
C HIS A 29 12.56 -0.90 7.32
N THR A 30 13.27 -0.36 6.33
CA THR A 30 12.78 0.74 5.48
C THR A 30 12.98 0.43 4.00
N VAL A 31 11.93 0.66 3.20
CA VAL A 31 11.94 0.51 1.74
C VAL A 31 11.49 1.82 1.09
N ILE A 32 12.30 2.38 0.20
CA ILE A 32 12.01 3.60 -0.56
C ILE A 32 12.15 3.31 -2.06
N MET A 33 11.12 3.67 -2.81
CA MET A 33 10.93 3.23 -4.19
C MET A 33 10.30 4.34 -5.05
N ASP A 34 10.77 4.54 -6.27
CA ASP A 34 10.15 5.50 -7.22
C ASP A 34 9.22 4.80 -8.21
N LYS A 35 9.76 4.10 -9.22
CA LYS A 35 8.99 3.52 -10.33
C LYS A 35 9.14 2.01 -10.42
N ASP A 36 8.09 1.29 -10.04
CA ASP A 36 8.10 -0.17 -10.03
C ASP A 36 6.88 -0.78 -10.71
N CYS A 37 7.07 -1.96 -11.30
CA CYS A 37 5.94 -2.71 -11.84
C CYS A 37 5.32 -3.60 -10.74
N LYS A 38 6.13 -4.42 -10.06
CA LYS A 38 5.64 -5.36 -9.06
C LYS A 38 6.49 -5.37 -7.79
N VAL A 39 5.85 -5.29 -6.64
CA VAL A 39 6.50 -5.23 -5.34
C VAL A 39 5.85 -6.22 -4.39
N THR A 40 6.65 -7.08 -3.79
CA THR A 40 6.21 -8.01 -2.75
C THR A 40 7.11 -7.85 -1.54
N VAL A 41 6.53 -7.51 -0.40
CA VAL A 41 7.27 -7.34 0.85
C VAL A 41 6.64 -8.16 1.98
N ASP A 42 7.50 -8.72 2.81
CA ASP A 42 7.13 -9.50 3.98
C ASP A 42 7.89 -8.92 5.19
N ASN A 43 7.20 -8.74 6.32
CA ASN A 43 7.74 -8.17 7.56
C ASN A 43 8.55 -6.87 7.37
N VAL A 44 7.87 -5.77 7.04
CA VAL A 44 8.54 -4.47 6.84
C VAL A 44 8.06 -3.43 7.82
N ARG A 45 8.95 -2.60 8.38
CA ARG A 45 8.50 -1.50 9.24
C ARG A 45 7.88 -0.38 8.41
N THR A 46 8.62 0.14 7.43
CA THR A 46 8.18 1.29 6.64
C THR A 46 8.36 1.06 5.15
N VAL A 47 7.32 1.34 4.36
CA VAL A 47 7.38 1.33 2.90
C VAL A 47 6.92 2.68 2.35
N ARG A 48 7.74 3.29 1.48
CA ARG A 48 7.42 4.49 0.73
C ARG A 48 7.60 4.24 -0.77
N THR A 49 6.56 4.46 -1.55
CA THR A 49 6.60 4.26 -3.02
C THR A 49 5.91 5.42 -3.76
N ASP A 50 6.47 5.89 -4.89
CA ASP A 50 5.81 6.88 -5.75
C ASP A 50 4.83 6.21 -6.74
N LYS A 51 5.33 5.53 -7.77
CA LYS A 51 4.55 4.97 -8.88
C LYS A 51 4.71 3.47 -9.00
N VAL A 52 3.66 2.73 -8.64
CA VAL A 52 3.71 1.27 -8.68
C VAL A 52 2.50 0.66 -9.39
N CYS A 53 2.71 -0.38 -10.21
CA CYS A 53 1.56 -1.07 -10.82
C CYS A 53 0.88 -2.03 -9.84
N THR A 54 1.65 -2.81 -9.08
CA THR A 54 1.09 -3.78 -8.12
C THR A 54 1.97 -3.91 -6.89
N VAL A 55 1.34 -3.82 -5.73
CA VAL A 55 2.00 -4.01 -4.43
C VAL A 55 1.27 -5.07 -3.62
N THR A 56 2.04 -6.00 -3.06
CA THR A 56 1.56 -7.03 -2.14
C THR A 56 2.38 -6.99 -0.86
N MET A 57 1.70 -6.88 0.28
CA MET A 57 2.32 -6.75 1.60
C MET A 57 1.67 -7.73 2.57
N LYS A 58 2.47 -8.41 3.40
CA LYS A 58 1.95 -9.24 4.49
C LYS A 58 1.84 -8.48 5.79
N GLU A 59 2.97 -8.24 6.46
CA GLU A 59 3.00 -7.52 7.73
C GLU A 59 3.80 -6.23 7.57
N VAL A 60 3.12 -5.08 7.65
CA VAL A 60 3.77 -3.77 7.54
C VAL A 60 3.29 -2.79 8.60
N HIS A 61 4.21 -2.07 9.23
CA HIS A 61 3.80 -1.08 10.23
C HIS A 61 3.26 0.21 9.57
N THR A 62 4.02 0.78 8.64
CA THR A 62 3.65 2.04 7.98
C THR A 62 3.85 1.97 6.48
N VAL A 63 2.83 2.40 5.74
CA VAL A 63 2.85 2.45 4.28
C VAL A 63 2.45 3.83 3.78
N THR A 64 3.26 4.38 2.87
CA THR A 64 2.95 5.63 2.17
C THR A 64 3.11 5.43 0.68
N MET A 65 2.03 5.68 -0.07
CA MET A 65 1.97 5.45 -1.51
C MET A 65 1.37 6.66 -2.23
N ASN A 66 1.97 7.05 -3.36
CA ASN A 66 1.43 8.14 -4.17
C ASN A 66 0.45 7.64 -5.24
N LYS A 67 0.96 7.00 -6.31
CA LYS A 67 0.15 6.51 -7.44
C LYS A 67 0.32 5.01 -7.60
N VAL A 68 -0.71 4.24 -7.25
CA VAL A 68 -0.67 2.78 -7.35
C VAL A 68 -1.85 2.23 -8.13
N ARG A 69 -1.64 1.25 -9.01
CA ARG A 69 -2.79 0.63 -9.71
C ARG A 69 -3.50 -0.39 -8.82
N ARG A 70 -2.77 -1.28 -8.13
CA ARG A 70 -3.35 -2.30 -7.25
C ARG A 70 -2.53 -2.47 -5.98
N VAL A 71 -3.22 -2.52 -4.85
CA VAL A 71 -2.64 -2.78 -3.53
C VAL A 71 -3.35 -3.95 -2.88
N THR A 72 -2.58 -4.89 -2.34
CA THR A 72 -3.08 -5.98 -1.49
C THR A 72 -2.25 -6.03 -0.22
N MET A 73 -2.93 -5.99 0.93
CA MET A 73 -2.33 -5.92 2.25
C MET A 73 -3.01 -6.93 3.18
N ASP A 74 -2.23 -7.72 3.94
CA ASP A 74 -2.80 -8.61 4.96
C ASP A 74 -2.93 -7.86 6.29
N LYS A 75 -1.82 -7.58 6.99
CA LYS A 75 -1.79 -6.85 8.26
C LYS A 75 -1.00 -5.56 8.13
N VAL A 76 -1.68 -4.44 8.29
CA VAL A 76 -1.04 -3.12 8.26
C VAL A 76 -1.46 -2.29 9.47
N HIS A 77 -0.52 -1.60 10.12
CA HIS A 77 -0.90 -0.70 11.20
C HIS A 77 -1.41 0.64 10.63
N THR A 78 -0.64 1.29 9.76
CA THR A 78 -1.05 2.55 9.11
C THR A 78 -0.78 2.50 7.62
N ALA A 79 -1.77 2.86 6.79
CA ALA A 79 -1.59 3.08 5.36
C ALA A 79 -2.12 4.44 4.92
N ILE A 80 -1.31 5.17 4.16
CA ILE A 80 -1.64 6.45 3.54
C ILE A 80 -1.45 6.30 2.04
N ILE A 81 -2.52 6.49 1.26
CA ILE A 81 -2.50 6.28 -0.19
C ILE A 81 -3.18 7.46 -0.91
N ASP A 82 -2.45 8.20 -1.74
CA ASP A 82 -3.02 9.35 -2.48
C ASP A 82 -3.97 8.88 -3.60
N LYS A 83 -3.46 8.12 -4.57
CA LYS A 83 -4.22 7.68 -5.75
C LYS A 83 -4.09 6.19 -5.96
N VAL A 84 -5.21 5.48 -5.93
CA VAL A 84 -5.22 4.04 -6.22
C VAL A 84 -6.44 3.56 -6.97
N ARG A 85 -6.30 2.61 -7.90
CA ARG A 85 -7.49 2.04 -8.56
C ARG A 85 -8.17 0.99 -7.69
N THR A 86 -7.40 0.07 -7.12
CA THR A 86 -7.97 -1.02 -6.32
C THR A 86 -7.13 -1.26 -5.07
N VAL A 87 -7.79 -1.27 -3.92
CA VAL A 87 -7.21 -1.69 -2.64
C VAL A 87 -7.98 -2.88 -2.09
N ARG A 88 -7.25 -3.90 -1.65
CA ARG A 88 -7.77 -4.99 -0.84
C ARG A 88 -6.94 -5.11 0.43
N THR A 89 -7.60 -5.09 1.59
CA THR A 89 -6.91 -5.23 2.88
C THR A 89 -7.68 -6.14 3.83
N ASP A 90 -6.96 -7.03 4.51
CA ASP A 90 -7.59 -7.97 5.45
C ASP A 90 -7.68 -7.38 6.87
N LYS A 91 -6.58 -6.86 7.43
CA LYS A 91 -6.52 -6.22 8.75
C LYS A 91 -5.74 -4.92 8.70
N ILE A 92 -6.39 -3.82 9.04
CA ILE A 92 -5.74 -2.52 9.13
C ILE A 92 -6.21 -1.70 10.32
N ARG A 93 -5.29 -1.09 11.05
CA ARG A 93 -5.68 -0.20 12.15
C ARG A 93 -6.15 1.14 11.61
N THR A 94 -5.33 1.81 10.80
CA THR A 94 -5.68 3.11 10.23
C THR A 94 -5.39 3.13 8.74
N VAL A 95 -6.37 3.58 7.96
CA VAL A 95 -6.20 3.80 6.53
C VAL A 95 -6.71 5.16 6.11
N THR A 96 -5.90 5.89 5.35
CA THR A 96 -6.25 7.17 4.75
C THR A 96 -6.07 7.07 3.24
N MET A 97 -7.12 7.38 2.48
CA MET A 97 -7.07 7.40 1.03
C MET A 97 -7.71 8.66 0.45
N ASP A 98 -7.08 9.30 -0.53
CA ASP A 98 -7.68 10.44 -1.26
C ASP A 98 -8.56 9.92 -2.42
N LYS A 99 -7.96 9.51 -3.55
CA LYS A 99 -8.72 9.10 -4.75
C LYS A 99 -8.64 7.62 -5.01
N VAL A 100 -9.78 6.94 -4.85
CA VAL A 100 -9.87 5.49 -5.04
C VAL A 100 -11.05 5.06 -5.89
N ARG A 101 -10.83 4.11 -6.79
CA ARG A 101 -11.94 3.55 -7.57
C ARG A 101 -12.66 2.42 -6.84
N THR A 102 -11.92 1.48 -6.25
CA THR A 102 -12.51 0.32 -5.56
C THR A 102 -11.72 -0.01 -4.31
N VAL A 103 -12.42 -0.15 -3.20
CA VAL A 103 -11.85 -0.51 -1.90
C VAL A 103 -12.59 -1.72 -1.34
N THR A 104 -11.84 -2.75 -0.94
CA THR A 104 -12.35 -3.90 -0.19
C THR A 104 -11.57 -4.03 1.10
N LEU A 105 -12.22 -3.88 2.25
CA LEU A 105 -11.60 -4.03 3.56
C LEU A 105 -12.36 -5.05 4.41
N ASP A 106 -11.64 -5.96 5.06
CA ASP A 106 -12.26 -6.91 6.01
C ASP A 106 -12.33 -6.27 7.41
N LYS A 107 -11.20 -6.12 8.12
CA LYS A 107 -11.16 -5.55 9.49
C LYS A 107 -10.41 -4.24 9.54
N VAL A 108 -11.11 -3.16 9.88
CA VAL A 108 -10.56 -1.81 9.94
C VAL A 108 -10.95 -1.12 11.24
N ASN A 109 -9.99 -0.51 11.95
CA ASN A 109 -10.38 0.34 13.09
C ASN A 109 -10.80 1.73 12.61
N ILE A 110 -9.96 2.40 11.83
CA ILE A 110 -10.21 3.76 11.33
C ILE A 110 -9.99 3.80 9.83
N ALA A 111 -10.97 4.27 9.08
CA ALA A 111 -10.85 4.55 7.66
C ALA A 111 -11.28 5.98 7.35
N ILE A 112 -10.40 6.72 6.67
CA ILE A 112 -10.61 8.08 6.20
C ILE A 112 -10.47 8.05 4.68
N MET A 113 -11.52 8.43 3.96
CA MET A 113 -11.57 8.29 2.50
C MET A 113 -12.24 9.50 1.84
N GLU A 114 -11.58 10.21 0.92
CA GLU A 114 -12.15 11.43 0.32
C GLU A 114 -13.01 11.17 -0.93
N MET A 115 -12.42 10.66 -2.00
CA MET A 115 -13.09 10.41 -3.28
C MET A 115 -13.05 8.92 -3.61
N VAL A 116 -14.10 8.19 -3.23
CA VAL A 116 -14.19 6.75 -3.48
C VAL A 116 -15.43 6.37 -4.29
N HIS A 117 -15.22 5.66 -5.39
CA HIS A 117 -16.31 5.25 -6.28
C HIS A 117 -17.05 3.99 -5.79
N ALA A 118 -16.36 3.01 -5.23
CA ALA A 118 -16.97 1.80 -4.69
C ALA A 118 -16.22 1.30 -3.45
N VAL A 119 -16.97 0.97 -2.40
CA VAL A 119 -16.44 0.49 -1.11
C VAL A 119 -17.19 -0.77 -0.70
N THR A 120 -16.46 -1.81 -0.31
CA THR A 120 -16.98 -3.01 0.34
C THR A 120 -16.23 -3.22 1.65
N MET A 121 -16.96 -3.36 2.74
CA MET A 121 -16.40 -3.44 4.09
C MET A 121 -17.16 -4.50 4.91
N ASP A 122 -16.44 -5.31 5.70
CA ASP A 122 -17.07 -6.27 6.63
C ASP A 122 -17.16 -5.69 8.05
N LYS A 123 -16.01 -5.44 8.70
CA LYS A 123 -15.93 -4.95 10.09
C LYS A 123 -15.16 -3.64 10.17
N VAL A 124 -15.88 -2.54 10.39
CA VAL A 124 -15.26 -1.23 10.58
C VAL A 124 -15.77 -0.52 11.83
N CYS A 125 -14.84 -0.02 12.65
CA CYS A 125 -15.17 0.67 13.89
C CYS A 125 -15.47 2.16 13.68
N THR A 126 -14.69 2.85 12.84
CA THR A 126 -14.87 4.28 12.56
C THR A 126 -14.60 4.58 11.10
N MET A 127 -15.57 5.22 10.45
CA MET A 127 -15.51 5.66 9.06
C MET A 127 -15.70 7.17 8.98
N SER A 128 -14.82 7.85 8.27
CA SER A 128 -15.01 9.24 7.85
C SER A 128 -14.87 9.33 6.34
N THR A 129 -15.93 9.79 5.69
CA THR A 129 -15.94 10.12 4.27
C THR A 129 -16.49 11.53 4.15
N PRO A 130 -15.69 12.58 3.84
CA PRO A 130 -16.27 13.85 3.46
C PRO A 130 -17.22 13.61 2.29
N ARG A 131 -18.48 13.99 2.49
CA ARG A 131 -19.60 13.76 1.56
C ARG A 131 -19.20 14.27 0.18
N THR A 132 -18.87 13.37 -0.74
CA THR A 132 -18.72 13.71 -2.15
C THR A 132 -20.13 13.87 -2.71
N ALA A 133 -20.52 15.11 -3.04
CA ALA A 133 -21.69 15.37 -3.86
C ALA A 133 -21.58 14.55 -5.15
N GLN A 134 -22.65 13.83 -5.48
CA GLN A 134 -22.84 13.22 -6.80
C GLN A 134 -22.88 14.30 -7.88
#